data_AF-A0A923A234-F1
#
_entry.id   AF-A0A923A234-F1
#
_cell.length_a   1.000
_cell.length_b   1.000
_cell.length_c   1.000
_cell.angle_alpha   90.00
_cell.angle_beta   90.00
_cell.angle_gamma   90.00
#
_symmetry.space_group_name_H-M   'P 1'
#
loop_
_entity.id
_entity.type
_entity.pdbx_description
1 polymer ?
#
loop_
_entity_poly.entity_id
_entity_poly.type
_entity_poly.pdbx_seq_one_letter_code
_entity_poly.pdbx_strand_id
1 'polypeptide(L)'
;MLAPRWRKVARDLLAHKFRTALVVLSIAVGIFAVAVVMGARGVLLREFEQGYAWSRAANATFVTAQPFDDALVRKVAAQPDVAQAEGRRQTGVRFRTVDEGGNPTGP
;
A
#
# COMPACT_ATOMS: atom_id res chain seq x y z
N MET A 1 29.45 31.79 -20.44
CA MET A 1 29.06 32.11 -21.83
C MET A 1 28.80 30.79 -22.56
N LEU A 2 27.54 30.46 -22.90
CA LEU A 2 27.24 29.22 -23.63
C LEU A 2 27.89 29.30 -25.02
N ALA A 3 28.70 28.29 -25.36
CA ALA A 3 29.38 28.24 -26.65
C ALA A 3 28.35 28.39 -27.79
N PRO A 4 28.63 29.18 -28.85
CA PRO A 4 27.70 29.43 -29.96
C PRO A 4 27.12 28.17 -30.59
N ARG A 5 27.87 27.06 -30.48
CA ARG A 5 27.55 25.73 -30.96
C ARG A 5 26.28 25.16 -30.29
N TRP A 6 26.12 25.31 -28.97
CA TRP A 6 24.94 24.81 -28.24
C TRP A 6 23.68 25.60 -28.57
N ARG A 7 23.82 26.91 -28.82
CA ARG A 7 22.70 27.76 -29.23
C ARG A 7 22.20 27.40 -30.64
N LYS A 8 23.07 26.91 -31.52
CA LYS A 8 22.69 26.39 -32.84
C LYS A 8 21.94 25.06 -32.73
N VAL A 9 22.44 24.14 -31.90
CA VAL A 9 21.77 22.85 -31.64
C VAL A 9 20.38 23.05 -31.03
N ALA A 10 20.25 23.92 -30.02
CA ALA A 10 18.94 24.25 -29.45
C ALA A 10 17.99 24.85 -30.49
N ARG A 11 18.49 25.73 -31.38
CA ARG A 11 17.68 26.32 -32.45
C ARG A 11 17.26 25.31 -33.51
N ASP A 12 18.13 24.37 -33.88
CA ASP A 12 17.80 23.26 -34.80
C ASP A 12 16.75 22.33 -34.19
N LEU A 13 16.87 22.02 -32.89
CA LEU A 13 15.87 21.25 -32.15
C LEU A 13 14.52 21.98 -32.06
N LEU A 14 14.53 23.33 -32.02
CA LEU A 14 13.33 24.18 -32.09
C LEU A 14 12.80 24.38 -33.52
N ALA A 15 13.60 24.15 -34.57
CA ALA A 15 13.18 24.30 -35.96
C ALA A 15 12.26 23.15 -36.40
N HIS A 16 12.48 21.93 -35.90
CA HIS A 16 11.60 20.76 -36.09
C HIS A 16 10.75 20.44 -34.84
N LYS A 17 10.20 21.49 -34.22
CA LYS A 17 9.39 21.52 -32.99
C LYS A 17 8.60 20.25 -32.65
N PHE A 18 7.80 19.71 -33.57
CA PHE A 18 6.94 18.57 -33.26
C PHE A 18 7.70 17.25 -33.12
N ARG A 19 8.64 16.97 -34.02
CA ARG A 19 9.31 15.66 -34.05
C ARG A 19 10.27 15.49 -32.88
N THR A 20 11.00 16.54 -32.53
CA THR A 20 11.90 16.57 -31.36
C THR A 20 11.15 16.70 -30.04
N ALA A 21 10.06 17.47 -29.97
CA ALA A 21 9.26 17.55 -28.74
C ALA A 21 8.64 16.21 -28.37
N LEU A 22 8.13 15.45 -29.34
CA LEU A 22 7.57 14.11 -29.07
C LEU A 22 8.61 13.14 -28.50
N VAL A 23 9.84 13.17 -29.01
CA VAL A 23 10.93 12.32 -28.51
C VAL A 23 11.32 12.72 -27.08
N VAL A 24 11.48 14.01 -26.82
CA VAL A 24 11.80 14.51 -25.48
C VAL A 24 10.68 14.19 -24.50
N LEU A 25 9.43 14.34 -24.90
CA LEU A 25 8.27 14.01 -24.08
C LEU A 25 8.23 12.51 -23.74
N SER A 26 8.51 11.64 -24.73
CA SER A 26 8.58 10.19 -24.51
C SER A 26 9.66 9.82 -23.49
N ILE A 27 10.86 10.39 -23.59
CA ILE A 27 11.95 10.17 -22.63
C ILE A 27 11.56 10.72 -21.25
N ALA A 28 10.97 11.91 -21.19
CA ALA A 28 10.54 12.54 -19.95
C ALA A 28 9.50 11.69 -19.23
N VAL A 29 8.50 11.16 -19.94
CA VAL A 29 7.48 10.26 -19.38
C VAL A 29 8.11 8.97 -18.87
N GLY A 30 9.07 8.39 -19.62
CA GLY A 30 9.79 7.18 -19.18
C GLY A 30 10.55 7.39 -17.87
N ILE A 31 11.31 8.47 -17.75
CA ILE A 31 12.07 8.78 -16.52
C ILE A 31 11.11 9.12 -15.37
N PHE A 32 10.04 9.88 -15.65
CA PHE A 32 9.02 10.23 -14.66
C PHE A 32 8.37 8.99 -14.06
N ALA A 33 7.99 8.01 -14.89
CA ALA A 33 7.42 6.75 -14.42
C ALA A 33 8.36 6.01 -13.46
N VAL A 34 9.65 5.92 -13.79
CA VAL A 34 10.66 5.28 -12.91
C VAL A 34 10.80 6.03 -11.58
N ALA A 35 10.86 7.36 -11.62
CA ALA A 35 10.95 8.19 -10.41
C ALA A 35 9.72 8.02 -9.51
N VAL A 36 8.52 8.00 -10.09
CA VAL A 36 7.26 7.79 -9.35
C VAL A 36 7.21 6.41 -8.71
N VAL A 37 7.56 5.34 -9.42
CA VAL A 37 7.57 3.97 -8.85
C VAL A 37 8.53 3.88 -7.67
N MET A 38 9.74 4.47 -7.80
CA MET A 38 10.73 4.42 -6.74
C MET A 38 10.32 5.26 -5.53
N GLY A 39 9.72 6.43 -5.74
CA GLY A 39 9.16 7.27 -4.68
C GLY A 39 7.96 6.61 -4.00
N ALA A 40 7.04 6.04 -4.77
CA ALA A 40 5.88 5.32 -4.27
C ALA A 40 6.29 4.14 -3.39
N ARG A 41 7.30 3.35 -3.80
CA ARG A 41 7.83 2.27 -2.95
C ARG A 41 8.30 2.78 -1.58
N GLY A 42 8.99 3.93 -1.55
CA GLY A 42 9.45 4.54 -0.32
C GLY A 42 8.32 5.00 0.59
N VAL A 43 7.27 5.61 0.02
CA VAL A 43 6.08 6.03 0.76
C VAL A 43 5.30 4.81 1.25
N LEU A 44 5.01 3.85 0.37
CA LEU A 44 4.31 2.62 0.69
C LEU A 44 4.98 1.89 1.87
N LEU A 45 6.28 1.66 1.82
CA LEU A 45 6.99 0.96 2.91
C LEU A 45 6.94 1.74 4.22
N ARG A 46 7.08 3.07 4.19
CA ARG A 46 6.98 3.91 5.39
C ARG A 46 5.58 3.85 6.00
N GLU A 47 4.55 3.97 5.18
CA GLU A 47 3.16 3.92 5.62
C GLU A 47 2.76 2.51 6.06
N PHE A 48 3.29 1.46 5.42
CA PHE A 48 3.10 0.09 5.86
C PHE A 48 3.78 -0.16 7.20
N GLU A 49 5.04 0.23 7.39
CA GLU A 49 5.72 0.08 8.69
C GLU A 49 5.00 0.85 9.80
N GLN A 50 4.53 2.07 9.51
CA GLN A 50 3.70 2.83 10.44
C GLN A 50 2.37 2.11 10.70
N GLY A 51 1.61 1.75 9.66
CA GLY A 51 0.34 1.02 9.83
C GLY A 51 0.48 -0.31 10.56
N TYR A 52 1.58 -1.05 10.31
CA TYR A 52 1.92 -2.29 11.02
C TYR A 52 2.24 -2.04 12.50
N ALA A 53 3.03 -1.01 12.80
CA ALA A 53 3.36 -0.64 14.17
C ALA A 53 2.12 -0.16 14.95
N TRP A 54 1.25 0.60 14.30
CA TRP A 54 0.00 1.08 14.90
C TRP A 54 -1.02 -0.03 15.11
N SER A 55 -1.06 -1.03 14.23
CA SER A 55 -2.02 -2.14 14.32
C SER A 55 -1.62 -3.22 15.31
N ARG A 56 -0.48 -3.09 16.02
CA ARG A 56 0.10 -4.15 16.90
C ARG A 56 -0.02 -5.54 16.26
N ALA A 57 0.48 -5.67 15.03
CA ALA A 57 0.33 -6.91 14.27
C ALA A 57 0.80 -8.11 15.11
N ALA A 58 -0.06 -9.12 15.25
CA ALA A 58 0.21 -10.29 16.07
C ALA A 58 1.45 -11.01 15.54
N ASN A 59 2.51 -11.07 16.36
CA ASN A 59 3.79 -11.67 15.98
C ASN A 59 3.67 -13.19 15.71
N ALA A 60 2.67 -13.84 16.34
CA ALA A 60 2.28 -15.21 16.05
C ALA A 60 0.76 -15.35 16.11
N THR A 61 0.16 -15.94 15.08
CA THR A 61 -1.27 -16.28 15.06
C THR A 61 -1.41 -17.80 15.05
N PHE A 62 -2.05 -18.35 16.09
CA PHE A 62 -2.35 -19.77 16.17
C PHE A 62 -3.84 -19.99 15.90
N VAL A 63 -4.13 -20.75 14.83
CA VAL A 63 -5.49 -21.18 14.50
C VAL A 63 -5.68 -22.58 15.05
N THR A 64 -6.51 -22.71 16.09
CA THR A 64 -6.87 -24.02 16.65
C THR A 64 -8.24 -24.46 16.14
N ALA A 65 -8.33 -25.72 15.76
CA ALA A 65 -9.58 -26.34 15.30
C ALA A 65 -10.61 -26.47 16.43
N GLN A 66 -10.17 -26.50 17.68
CA GLN A 66 -11.03 -26.62 18.84
C GLN A 66 -11.13 -25.29 19.59
N PRO A 67 -12.33 -24.91 20.07
CA PRO A 67 -12.48 -23.74 20.92
C PRO A 67 -11.63 -23.93 22.18
N PHE A 68 -10.82 -22.94 22.46
CA PHE A 68 -9.98 -22.84 23.65
C PHE A 68 -10.58 -21.82 24.60
N ASP A 69 -10.26 -21.98 25.88
CA ASP A 69 -10.75 -21.12 26.94
C ASP A 69 -9.78 -19.96 27.22
N ASP A 70 -10.28 -18.86 27.77
CA ASP A 70 -9.49 -17.68 28.15
C ASP A 70 -8.41 -18.01 29.18
N ALA A 71 -8.57 -19.11 29.91
CA ALA A 71 -7.53 -19.62 30.81
C ALA A 71 -6.21 -19.94 30.07
N LEU A 72 -6.29 -20.42 28.82
CA LEU A 72 -5.10 -20.66 27.99
C LEU A 72 -4.45 -19.35 27.56
N VAL A 73 -5.25 -18.36 27.15
CA VAL A 73 -4.77 -17.01 26.78
C VAL A 73 -4.04 -16.36 27.95
N ARG A 74 -4.60 -16.43 29.15
CA ARG A 74 -3.97 -15.89 30.38
C ARG A 74 -2.64 -16.59 30.71
N LYS A 75 -2.54 -17.91 30.51
CA LYS A 75 -1.28 -18.64 30.71
C LYS A 75 -0.20 -18.20 29.72
N VAL A 76 -0.58 -17.97 28.46
CA VAL A 76 0.35 -17.48 27.43
C VAL A 76 0.77 -16.04 27.72
N ALA A 77 -0.16 -15.17 28.13
CA ALA A 77 0.12 -13.78 28.52
C ALA A 77 1.02 -13.66 29.76
N ALA A 78 1.06 -14.68 30.62
CA ALA A 78 1.90 -14.69 31.82
C ALA A 78 3.37 -15.02 31.53
N GLN A 79 3.71 -15.40 30.29
CA GLN A 79 5.09 -15.72 29.91
C GLN A 79 5.90 -14.41 29.73
N PRO A 80 7.12 -14.32 30.27
CA PRO A 80 7.89 -13.06 30.29
C PRO A 80 8.23 -12.51 28.90
N ASP A 81 8.32 -13.36 27.87
CA ASP A 81 8.56 -12.94 26.48
C ASP A 81 7.29 -12.52 25.71
N VAL A 82 6.11 -12.59 26.33
CA VAL A 82 4.83 -12.29 25.70
C VAL A 82 4.31 -10.94 26.17
N ALA A 83 4.37 -9.93 25.29
CA ALA A 83 3.88 -8.59 25.60
C ALA A 83 2.34 -8.50 25.69
N GLN A 84 1.62 -9.24 24.85
CA GLN A 84 0.16 -9.28 24.82
C GLN A 84 -0.31 -10.57 24.16
N ALA A 85 -1.33 -11.22 24.73
CA ALA A 85 -2.02 -12.35 24.11
C ALA A 85 -3.51 -12.03 24.00
N GLU A 86 -4.09 -12.25 22.82
CA GLU A 86 -5.52 -12.05 22.54
C GLU A 86 -6.13 -13.36 22.02
N GLY A 87 -7.22 -13.80 22.63
CA GLY A 87 -8.04 -14.90 22.12
C GLY A 87 -9.11 -14.37 21.20
N ARG A 88 -9.06 -14.72 19.90
CA ARG A 88 -10.03 -14.23 18.91
C ARG A 88 -10.89 -15.38 18.39
N ARG A 89 -12.21 -15.28 18.57
CA ARG A 89 -13.18 -16.18 17.93
C ARG A 89 -13.79 -15.46 16.73
N GLN A 90 -13.60 -16.02 15.54
CA GLN A 90 -14.28 -15.53 14.34
C GLN A 90 -15.52 -16.40 14.07
N THR A 91 -16.66 -15.74 13.89
CA THR A 91 -17.89 -16.40 13.43
C THR A 91 -18.37 -15.64 12.21
N GLY A 92 -18.37 -16.30 11.06
CA GLY A 92 -18.91 -15.73 9.83
C GLY A 92 -20.41 -15.61 9.95
N VAL A 93 -20.95 -14.39 9.98
CA VAL A 93 -22.39 -14.16 9.96
C VAL A 93 -22.74 -13.49 8.64
N ARG A 94 -23.73 -14.05 7.95
CA ARG A 94 -24.29 -13.46 6.74
C ARG A 94 -25.49 -12.62 7.15
N PHE A 95 -25.35 -11.31 7.10
CA PHE A 95 -26.45 -10.39 7.35
C PHE A 95 -27.09 -9.97 6.03
N ARG A 96 -28.42 -9.98 5.99
CA ARG A 96 -29.19 -9.42 4.89
C ARG A 96 -29.55 -8.00 5.26
N THR A 97 -28.99 -7.03 4.55
CA THR A 97 -29.41 -5.64 4.69
C THR A 97 -30.83 -5.52 4.16
N VAL A 98 -31.69 -4.90 4.96
CA VAL A 98 -33.06 -4.59 4.57
C VAL A 98 -33.04 -3.16 4.05
N ASP A 99 -33.61 -2.92 2.88
CA ASP A 99 -33.71 -1.57 2.32
C ASP A 99 -34.70 -0.73 3.14
N GLU A 100 -34.71 0.59 2.95
CA GLU A 100 -35.56 1.55 3.68
C GLU A 100 -37.08 1.22 3.57
N GLY A 101 -37.46 0.43 2.55
CA GLY A 101 -38.81 -0.11 2.34
C GLY A 101 -39.10 -1.50 2.91
N GLY A 102 -38.23 -2.07 3.75
CA GLY A 102 -38.47 -3.38 4.38
C GLY A 102 -38.22 -4.60 3.48
N ASN A 103 -37.75 -4.39 2.23
CA ASN A 103 -37.48 -5.46 1.30
C ASN A 103 -36.02 -5.93 1.39
N PRO A 104 -35.75 -7.23 1.48
CA PRO A 104 -34.39 -7.74 1.40
C PRO A 104 -33.68 -7.40 0.06
N THR A 105 -32.53 -6.72 0.12
CA THR A 105 -31.63 -6.62 -1.03
C THR A 105 -30.91 -7.97 -1.22
N GLY A 106 -31.15 -8.63 -2.35
CA GLY A 106 -30.59 -9.96 -2.64
C GLY A 106 -29.10 -9.96 -3.01
N PRO A 107 -28.49 -11.14 -3.27
CA PRO A 107 -29.05 -12.50 -3.19
C PRO A 107 -28.87 -13.20 -1.83
#